data_AF-A0A956EVB9-F1
#
_entry.id   AF-A0A956EVB9-F1
#
_cell.length_a   1.000
_cell.length_b   1.000
_cell.length_c   1.000
_cell.angle_alpha   90.00
_cell.angle_beta   90.00
_cell.angle_gamma   90.00
#
_symmetry.space_group_name_H-M   'P 1'
#
loop_
_entity.id
_entity.type
_entity.pdbx_description
1 polymer ?
#
loop_
_entity_poly.entity_id
_entity_poly.type
_entity_poly.pdbx_seq_one_letter_code
_entity_poly.pdbx_strand_id
1 'polypeptide(L)'
;MTSAGELWLWKALLGVAIMLGALGAFWWYLMGNPVDELALLRRAEVSTGRLVDTIEDEAEDNRGRVGILYVGVYSFRLPDGQTYKASTKSPSNEFPQQASIEYLPG
;
A
#
# COMPACT_ATOMS: atom_id res chain seq x y z
N MET A 1 35.04 14.47 44.12
CA MET A 1 34.27 15.74 44.16
C MET A 1 33.98 16.15 42.73
N THR A 2 32.83 15.73 42.19
CA THR A 2 32.35 16.21 40.89
C THR A 2 31.98 17.68 41.04
N SER A 3 32.57 18.55 40.20
CA SER A 3 32.31 19.98 40.28
C SER A 3 30.85 20.26 39.89
N ALA A 4 30.23 21.29 40.46
CA ALA A 4 28.84 21.64 40.20
C ALA A 4 28.53 21.84 38.69
N GLY A 5 29.53 22.24 37.89
CA GLY A 5 29.40 22.39 36.44
C GLY A 5 29.28 21.06 35.69
N GLU A 6 29.90 20.00 36.18
CA GLU A 6 29.85 18.66 35.56
C GLU A 6 28.47 18.03 35.71
N LEU A 7 27.86 18.17 36.90
CA LEU A 7 26.51 17.68 37.18
C LEU A 7 25.44 18.38 36.31
N TRP A 8 25.63 19.66 36.00
CA TRP A 8 24.73 20.42 35.14
C TRP A 8 24.81 19.94 33.68
N LEU A 9 26.02 19.67 33.19
CA LEU A 9 26.25 19.15 31.84
C LEU A 9 25.56 17.80 31.61
N TRP A 10 25.68 16.88 32.58
CA TRP A 10 25.05 15.56 32.51
C TRP A 10 23.52 15.63 32.48
N LYS A 11 22.93 16.55 33.24
CA LYS A 11 21.48 16.78 33.22
C LYS A 11 21.00 17.33 31.88
N ALA A 12 21.76 18.25 31.28
CA ALA A 12 21.44 18.79 29.96
C ALA A 12 21.52 17.70 28.88
N LEU A 13 22.57 16.87 28.89
CA LEU A 13 22.71 15.75 27.95
C LEU A 13 21.60 14.72 28.08
N LEU A 14 21.21 14.38 29.31
CA LEU A 14 20.08 13.48 29.56
C LEU A 14 18.77 14.07 29.02
N GLY A 15 18.53 15.37 29.24
CA GLY A 15 17.36 16.07 28.71
C GLY A 15 17.30 16.03 27.19
N VAL A 16 18.42 16.30 26.51
CA VAL A 16 18.50 16.22 25.04
C VAL A 16 18.26 14.80 24.54
N ALA A 17 18.85 13.79 25.18
CA ALA A 17 18.64 12.40 24.80
C ALA A 17 17.16 11.97 24.93
N ILE A 18 16.49 12.38 26.00
CA ILE A 18 15.06 12.11 26.20
C ILE A 18 14.23 12.84 25.15
N MET A 19 14.53 14.11 24.85
CA MET A 19 13.80 14.89 23.87
C MET A 19 13.92 14.29 22.46
N LEU A 20 15.13 13.88 22.07
CA LEU A 20 15.39 13.22 20.79
C LEU A 20 14.74 11.83 20.73
N GLY A 21 14.78 11.06 21.83
CA GLY A 21 14.11 9.77 21.93
C GLY A 21 12.59 9.89 21.79
N ALA A 22 11.98 10.86 22.47
CA ALA A 22 10.55 11.12 22.40
C ALA A 22 10.13 11.62 21.00
N LEU A 23 10.91 12.51 20.40
CA LEU A 23 10.66 13.00 19.05
C LEU A 23 10.77 11.86 18.03
N GLY A 24 11.80 11.01 18.14
CA GLY A 24 11.97 9.82 17.31
C GLY A 24 10.80 8.84 17.46
N ALA A 25 10.39 8.54 18.69
CA ALA A 25 9.24 7.66 18.97
C ALA A 25 7.93 8.25 18.44
N PHE A 26 7.75 9.58 18.52
CA PHE A 26 6.58 10.26 17.97
C PHE A 26 6.52 10.19 16.44
N TRP A 27 7.65 10.41 15.77
CA TRP A 27 7.75 10.22 14.32
C TRP A 27 7.51 8.77 13.90
N TRP A 28 8.00 7.80 14.68
CA TRP A 28 7.73 6.38 14.46
C TRP A 28 6.25 6.03 14.63
N TYR A 29 5.58 6.64 15.61
CA TYR A 29 4.13 6.47 15.79
C TYR A 29 3.33 7.08 14.63
N LEU A 30 3.72 8.27 14.14
CA LEU A 30 3.03 8.94 13.04
C LEU A 30 3.23 8.29 11.67
N MET A 31 4.45 7.87 11.35
CA MET A 31 4.75 7.24 10.06
C MET A 31 4.40 5.75 10.02
N GLY A 32 3.97 5.17 11.15
CA GLY A 32 3.84 3.72 11.28
C GLY A 32 5.22 3.04 11.34
N ASN A 33 5.20 1.74 11.63
CA ASN A 33 6.42 0.95 11.69
C ASN A 33 6.81 0.50 10.27
N PRO A 34 7.89 1.05 9.67
CA PRO A 34 8.31 0.65 8.32
C PRO A 34 8.71 -0.83 8.24
N VAL A 35 9.07 -1.45 9.38
CA VAL A 35 9.36 -2.90 9.43
C VAL A 35 8.09 -3.72 9.24
N ASP A 36 6.95 -3.25 9.73
CA ASP A 36 5.66 -3.94 9.56
C ASP A 36 5.18 -3.81 8.10
N GLU A 37 5.37 -2.65 7.47
CA GLU A 37 5.11 -2.46 6.03
C GLU A 37 6.03 -3.33 5.15
N LEU A 38 7.31 -3.45 5.50
CA LEU A 38 8.25 -4.35 4.82
C LEU A 38 7.89 -5.82 5.04
N ALA A 39 7.37 -6.18 6.22
CA ALA A 39 6.90 -7.54 6.49
C ALA A 39 5.65 -7.90 5.67
N LEU A 40 4.76 -6.92 5.42
CA LEU A 40 3.62 -7.05 4.51
C LEU A 40 4.09 -7.26 3.07
N LEU A 41 5.01 -6.43 2.57
CA LEU A 41 5.59 -6.55 1.23
C LEU A 41 6.33 -7.88 1.02
N ARG A 42 7.03 -8.38 2.05
CA ARG A 42 7.74 -9.68 1.97
C ARG A 42 6.80 -10.88 1.84
N ARG A 43 5.52 -10.72 2.18
CA ARG A 43 4.49 -11.76 2.10
C ARG A 43 3.49 -11.52 0.97
N ALA A 44 3.73 -10.51 0.12
CA ALA A 44 2.91 -10.32 -1.06
C ALA A 44 3.01 -11.58 -1.94
N GLU A 45 1.91 -12.28 -2.06
CA GLU A 45 1.80 -13.45 -2.91
C GLU A 45 1.15 -13.04 -4.23
N VAL A 46 1.57 -13.68 -5.31
CA VAL A 46 1.07 -13.39 -6.65
C VAL A 46 0.02 -14.43 -7.01
N SER A 47 -1.22 -13.99 -7.25
CA SER A 47 -2.26 -14.85 -7.80
C SER A 47 -2.50 -14.52 -9.27
N THR A 48 -2.56 -15.57 -10.11
CA THR A 48 -2.92 -15.44 -11.53
C THR A 48 -4.42 -15.64 -11.71
N GLY A 49 -5.08 -14.62 -12.24
CA GLY A 49 -6.48 -14.64 -12.61
C GLY A 49 -6.68 -14.80 -14.11
N ARG A 50 -7.90 -15.16 -14.50
CA ARG A 50 -8.32 -15.27 -15.90
C ARG A 50 -9.41 -14.28 -16.22
N LEU A 51 -9.39 -13.76 -17.44
CA LEU A 51 -10.48 -12.94 -17.96
C LEU A 51 -11.75 -13.81 -18.03
N VAL A 52 -12.82 -13.35 -17.39
CA VAL A 52 -14.11 -14.06 -17.34
C VAL A 52 -15.22 -13.32 -18.08
N ASP A 53 -15.06 -12.00 -18.25
CA ASP A 53 -16.06 -11.19 -18.95
C ASP A 53 -15.42 -9.92 -19.54
N THR A 54 -16.08 -9.33 -20.52
CA THR A 54 -15.71 -8.04 -21.09
C THR A 54 -16.97 -7.24 -21.39
N ILE A 55 -17.08 -6.08 -20.75
CA ILE A 55 -18.27 -5.24 -20.76
C ILE A 55 -17.93 -3.93 -21.45
N GLU A 56 -18.84 -3.43 -22.28
CA GLU A 56 -18.76 -2.07 -22.82
C GLU A 56 -19.42 -1.10 -21.82
N ASP A 57 -18.68 -0.05 -21.46
CA ASP A 57 -19.09 0.98 -20.51
C ASP A 57 -18.99 2.34 -21.20
N GLU A 58 -20.09 3.09 -21.19
CA GLU A 58 -20.09 4.46 -21.69
C GLU A 58 -19.50 5.37 -20.62
N ALA A 59 -18.34 5.97 -20.89
CA ALA A 59 -17.82 7.02 -20.02
C ALA A 59 -18.01 8.39 -20.65
N GLU A 60 -18.71 9.23 -19.90
CA GLU A 60 -18.79 10.65 -20.17
C GLU A 60 -17.56 11.35 -19.59
N ASP A 61 -16.86 12.13 -20.39
CA ASP A 61 -15.83 13.03 -19.88
C ASP A 61 -16.46 14.25 -19.19
N ASN A 62 -15.68 14.98 -18.38
CA ASN A 62 -16.14 16.19 -17.70
C ASN A 62 -16.54 17.36 -18.64
N ARG A 63 -16.55 17.13 -19.96
CA ARG A 63 -16.94 18.08 -21.00
C ARG A 63 -18.20 17.63 -21.75
N GLY A 64 -18.86 16.57 -21.31
CA GLY A 64 -20.09 16.05 -21.89
C GLY A 64 -19.88 15.17 -23.13
N ARG A 65 -18.65 14.72 -23.40
CA ARG A 65 -18.35 13.80 -24.50
C ARG A 65 -18.46 12.37 -24.00
N VAL A 66 -19.40 11.62 -24.55
CA VAL A 66 -19.54 10.17 -24.30
C VAL A 66 -18.58 9.41 -25.21
N GLY A 67 -17.70 8.60 -24.62
CA GLY A 67 -16.85 7.65 -25.30
C GLY A 67 -17.12 6.23 -24.80
N ILE A 68 -16.82 5.23 -25.63
CA ILE A 68 -16.90 3.82 -25.24
C ILE A 68 -15.58 3.44 -24.57
N LEU A 69 -15.66 2.88 -23.37
CA LEU A 69 -14.57 2.17 -22.70
C LEU A 69 -14.92 0.71 -22.57
N TYR A 70 -13.92 -0.14 -22.65
CA TYR A 70 -14.07 -1.55 -22.41
C TYR A 70 -13.62 -1.86 -20.98
N VAL A 71 -14.35 -2.75 -20.30
CA VAL A 71 -14.07 -3.19 -18.93
C VAL A 71 -13.84 -4.69 -18.95
N GLY A 72 -12.59 -5.10 -18.77
CA GLY A 72 -12.22 -6.51 -18.63
C GLY A 72 -12.39 -6.95 -17.17
N VAL A 73 -13.16 -8.02 -16.93
CA VAL A 73 -13.37 -8.59 -15.60
C VAL A 73 -12.55 -9.86 -15.45
N TYR A 74 -11.72 -9.91 -14.42
CA TYR A 74 -10.86 -11.04 -14.11
C TYR A 74 -11.30 -11.72 -12.83
N SER A 75 -11.19 -13.04 -12.80
CA SER A 75 -11.41 -13.86 -11.61
C SER A 75 -10.08 -14.44 -11.14
N PHE A 76 -9.72 -14.19 -9.89
CA PHE A 76 -8.50 -14.63 -9.23
C PHE A 76 -8.85 -15.63 -8.13
N ARG A 77 -8.06 -16.69 -8.00
CA ARG A 77 -8.20 -17.63 -6.88
C ARG A 77 -7.05 -17.38 -5.90
N LEU A 78 -7.40 -16.93 -4.70
CA LEU A 78 -6.47 -16.73 -3.61
C LEU A 78 -6.09 -18.09 -2.98
N PRO A 79 -4.93 -18.23 -2.32
CA PRO A 79 -4.50 -19.47 -1.66
C PRO A 79 -5.35 -19.89 -0.49
N ASP A 80 -6.08 -18.97 0.13
CA ASP A 80 -7.12 -19.27 1.12
C ASP A 80 -8.37 -19.95 0.49
N GLY A 81 -8.39 -20.08 -0.85
CA GLY A 81 -9.47 -20.68 -1.62
C GLY A 81 -10.57 -19.69 -2.01
N GLN A 82 -10.50 -18.43 -1.56
CA GLN A 82 -11.47 -17.42 -1.94
C GLN A 82 -11.27 -17.00 -3.40
N THR A 83 -12.38 -16.63 -4.04
CA THR A 83 -12.37 -16.10 -5.41
C THR A 83 -12.61 -14.61 -5.37
N TYR A 84 -11.69 -13.83 -5.93
CA TYR A 84 -11.77 -12.39 -6.01
C TYR A 84 -12.00 -11.95 -7.46
N LYS A 85 -12.88 -10.97 -7.68
CA LYS A 85 -13.10 -10.37 -9.00
C LYS A 85 -12.50 -8.97 -9.02
N ALA A 86 -11.68 -8.69 -10.02
CA ALA A 86 -11.18 -7.35 -10.29
C ALA A 86 -11.55 -6.93 -11.71
N SER A 87 -11.79 -5.65 -11.91
CA SER A 87 -12.03 -5.08 -13.23
C SER A 87 -10.92 -4.11 -13.61
N THR A 88 -10.60 -4.06 -14.90
CA THR A 88 -9.69 -3.08 -15.47
C THR A 88 -10.32 -2.43 -16.69
N LYS A 89 -10.12 -1.12 -16.85
CA LYS A 89 -10.67 -0.37 -17.98
C LYS A 89 -9.59 -0.19 -19.04
N SER A 90 -9.94 -0.40 -20.30
CA SER A 90 -9.07 -0.15 -21.45
C SER A 90 -9.84 0.61 -22.53
N PRO A 91 -9.19 1.59 -23.21
CA PRO A 91 -9.78 2.22 -24.39
C PRO A 91 -9.83 1.26 -25.60
N SER A 92 -9.10 0.15 -25.56
CA SER A 92 -9.17 -0.93 -26.56
C SER A 92 -9.92 -2.14 -25.98
N ASN A 93 -10.64 -2.88 -26.83
CA ASN A 93 -11.25 -4.18 -26.48
C ASN A 93 -10.20 -5.31 -26.39
N GLU A 94 -8.97 -4.98 -26.03
CA GLU A 94 -7.85 -5.92 -25.97
C GLU A 94 -7.45 -6.12 -24.51
N PHE A 95 -7.84 -7.27 -23.96
CA PHE A 95 -7.48 -7.68 -22.62
C PHE A 95 -6.63 -8.95 -22.66
N PRO A 96 -5.51 -9.01 -21.91
CA PRO A 96 -4.77 -10.27 -21.79
C PRO A 96 -5.67 -11.34 -21.16
N GLN A 97 -5.58 -12.57 -21.64
CA GLN A 97 -6.40 -13.68 -21.10
C GLN A 97 -6.05 -14.02 -19.64
N GLN A 98 -4.88 -13.59 -19.18
CA GLN A 98 -4.37 -13.79 -17.83
C GLN A 98 -3.83 -12.48 -17.28
N ALA A 99 -4.10 -12.23 -16.00
CA ALA A 99 -3.54 -11.11 -15.25
C ALA A 99 -3.02 -11.62 -13.91
N SER A 100 -2.02 -10.95 -13.35
CA SER A 100 -1.50 -11.22 -12.01
C SER A 100 -1.87 -10.06 -11.08
N ILE A 101 -2.31 -10.39 -9.87
CA ILE A 101 -2.45 -9.41 -8.79
C ILE A 101 -1.50 -9.78 -7.65
N GLU A 102 -0.89 -8.75 -7.07
CA GLU A 102 -0.26 -8.84 -5.77
C GLU A 102 -1.33 -8.59 -4.71
N TYR A 103 -1.43 -9.49 -3.75
CA TYR A 103 -2.30 -9.29 -2.59
C TYR A 103 -1.50 -9.47 -1.30
N LEU A 104 -1.91 -8.70 -0.30
CA LEU A 104 -1.37 -8.82 1.04
C LEU A 104 -2.23 -9.82 1.82
N PRO A 105 -1.64 -10.88 2.41
CA PRO A 105 -2.39 -11.73 3.33
C PRO A 105 -2.82 -10.90 4.55
N GLY A 106 -4.13 -10.92 4.82
CA GLY A 106 -4.74 -10.24 5.97
C GLY A 106 -4.54 -10.98 7.29
#